data_AF-A0A5S3N0I4-F1
#
_entry.id   AF-A0A5S3N0I4-F1
#
_cell.length_a   1.000
_cell.length_b   1.000
_cell.length_c   1.000
_cell.angle_alpha   90.00
_cell.angle_beta   90.00
_cell.angle_gamma   90.00
#
_symmetry.space_group_name_H-M   'P 1'
#
loop_
_entity.id
_entity.type
_entity.pdbx_description
1 polymer ?
#
loop_
_entity_poly.entity_id
_entity_poly.type
_entity_poly.pdbx_seq_one_letter_code
_entity_poly.pdbx_strand_id
1 'polypeptide(L)'
;MKSNQFSLVLSQTLKGKTVLEKPSCRFSVNWDFEKNMGLATLHSINGSEVNITLHPLGISGSLDFMSDIKPTSFSVNANNDNSVALVEVIIYRVILDLDEKGENPSVAIMFGKNGENIQTSQNFSENSVAKELPSVK
;
A
#
# COMPACT_ATOMS: atom_id res chain seq x y z
N MET A 1 -9.79 -18.85 -8.77
CA MET A 1 -9.44 -17.48 -8.31
C MET A 1 -9.70 -17.38 -6.81
N LYS A 2 -8.65 -17.16 -6.00
CA LYS A 2 -8.80 -16.99 -4.55
C LYS A 2 -8.71 -15.50 -4.24
N SER A 3 -9.79 -14.91 -3.75
CA SER A 3 -9.80 -13.53 -3.26
C SER A 3 -9.42 -13.55 -1.78
N ASN A 4 -8.28 -12.96 -1.44
CA ASN A 4 -7.86 -12.79 -0.05
C ASN A 4 -8.07 -11.33 0.35
N GLN A 5 -8.67 -11.09 1.52
CA GLN A 5 -8.84 -9.75 2.09
C GLN A 5 -8.11 -9.67 3.42
N PHE A 6 -7.41 -8.58 3.66
CA PHE A 6 -6.63 -8.38 4.86
C PHE A 6 -6.44 -6.88 5.14
N SER A 7 -5.99 -6.57 6.36
CA SER A 7 -5.65 -5.20 6.75
C SER A 7 -4.20 -5.13 7.19
N LEU A 8 -3.52 -4.04 6.80
CA LEU A 8 -2.15 -3.74 7.19
C LEU A 8 -2.11 -2.38 7.88
N VAL A 9 -1.30 -2.25 8.92
CA VAL A 9 -1.06 -0.98 9.60
C VAL A 9 0.26 -0.39 9.10
N LEU A 10 0.25 0.88 8.68
CA LEU A 10 1.49 1.60 8.38
C LEU A 10 2.11 2.07 9.70
N SER A 11 2.99 1.27 10.28
CA SER A 11 3.55 1.52 11.61
C SER A 11 4.92 2.23 11.59
N GLN A 12 5.50 2.44 10.41
CA GLN A 12 6.83 3.03 10.26
C GLN A 12 6.82 4.16 9.23
N THR A 13 7.67 5.17 9.45
CA THR A 13 7.97 6.23 8.48
C THR A 13 9.39 5.99 7.98
N LEU A 14 9.51 5.56 6.73
CA LEU A 14 10.79 5.27 6.10
C LEU A 14 11.48 6.54 5.59
N LYS A 15 10.70 7.53 5.16
CA LYS A 15 11.19 8.80 4.62
C LYS A 15 10.21 9.94 4.90
N GLY A 16 10.73 11.13 5.15
CA GLY A 16 9.94 12.35 5.30
C GLY A 16 9.21 12.42 6.65
N LYS A 17 8.03 13.03 6.66
CA LYS A 17 7.17 13.12 7.85
C LYS A 17 6.10 12.02 7.84
N THR A 18 5.68 11.60 9.02
CA THR A 18 4.46 10.81 9.19
C THR A 18 3.26 11.64 8.70
N VAL A 19 2.48 11.09 7.78
CA VAL A 19 1.28 11.74 7.21
C VAL A 19 0.03 11.34 7.99
N LEU A 20 -0.07 10.05 8.35
CA LEU A 20 -1.13 9.49 9.19
C LEU A 20 -0.51 8.66 10.30
N GLU A 21 -1.03 8.79 11.52
CA GLU A 21 -0.54 8.01 12.67
C GLU A 21 -1.13 6.60 12.66
N LYS A 22 -0.28 5.60 12.36
CA LYS A 22 -0.62 4.16 12.33
C LYS A 22 -1.93 3.84 11.59
N PRO A 23 -2.13 4.31 10.35
CA PRO A 23 -3.38 4.08 9.64
C PRO A 23 -3.60 2.60 9.33
N SER A 24 -4.86 2.16 9.42
CA SER A 24 -5.29 0.82 9.01
C SER A 24 -5.72 0.84 7.54
N CYS A 25 -5.02 0.07 6.71
CA CYS A 25 -5.23 0.00 5.27
C CYS A 25 -5.82 -1.37 4.89
N ARG A 26 -7.00 -1.40 4.26
CA ARG A 26 -7.69 -2.64 3.88
C ARG A 26 -7.43 -2.98 2.42
N PHE A 27 -6.94 -4.19 2.17
CA PHE A 27 -6.58 -4.69 0.86
C PHE A 27 -7.39 -5.90 0.44
N SER A 28 -7.48 -6.12 -0.88
CA SER A 28 -7.75 -7.43 -1.44
C SER A 28 -6.75 -7.79 -2.51
N VAL A 29 -6.38 -9.07 -2.59
CA VAL A 29 -5.60 -9.63 -3.69
C VAL A 29 -6.45 -10.68 -4.38
N ASN A 30 -6.51 -10.58 -5.70
CA ASN A 30 -7.19 -11.51 -6.56
C ASN A 30 -6.19 -12.06 -7.59
N TRP A 31 -5.63 -13.24 -7.29
CA TRP A 31 -4.58 -13.86 -8.09
C TRP A 31 -5.03 -15.20 -8.67
N ASP A 32 -4.66 -15.41 -9.94
CA ASP A 32 -4.81 -16.66 -10.67
C ASP A 32 -3.40 -17.24 -10.90
N PHE A 33 -3.03 -18.23 -10.08
CA PHE A 33 -1.73 -18.90 -10.15
C PHE A 33 -1.56 -19.73 -11.44
N GLU A 34 -2.64 -20.23 -12.04
CA GLU A 34 -2.56 -21.00 -13.28
C GLU A 34 -2.22 -20.09 -14.46
N LYS A 35 -2.76 -18.87 -14.45
CA LYS A 35 -2.53 -17.87 -15.51
C LYS A 35 -1.40 -16.89 -15.20
N ASN A 36 -0.82 -16.98 -14.00
CA ASN A 36 0.18 -16.04 -13.49
C ASN A 36 -0.23 -14.57 -13.65
N MET A 37 -1.49 -14.27 -13.31
CA MET A 37 -2.05 -12.93 -13.46
C MET A 37 -3.07 -12.61 -12.37
N GLY A 38 -3.27 -11.32 -12.12
CA GLY A 38 -4.22 -10.86 -11.10
C GLY A 38 -4.03 -9.40 -10.79
N LEU A 39 -4.79 -8.91 -9.82
CA LEU A 39 -4.74 -7.53 -9.34
C LEU A 39 -4.86 -7.50 -7.82
N ALA A 40 -4.36 -6.43 -7.23
CA ALA A 40 -4.66 -6.06 -5.87
C ALA A 40 -5.43 -4.74 -5.82
N THR A 41 -6.13 -4.49 -4.71
CA THR A 41 -6.87 -3.25 -4.49
C THR A 41 -6.66 -2.79 -3.05
N LEU A 42 -6.26 -1.54 -2.86
CA LEU A 42 -6.40 -0.83 -1.59
C LEU A 42 -7.81 -0.25 -1.53
N HIS A 43 -8.67 -0.84 -0.71
CA HIS A 43 -10.07 -0.44 -0.58
C HIS A 43 -10.20 0.83 0.26
N SER A 44 -9.58 0.86 1.44
CA SER A 44 -9.79 1.94 2.40
C SER A 44 -8.59 2.21 3.29
N ILE A 45 -8.47 3.46 3.74
CA ILE A 45 -7.53 3.93 4.77
C ILE A 45 -8.37 4.46 5.94
N ASN A 46 -8.16 3.94 7.15
CA ASN A 46 -8.93 4.30 8.35
C ASN A 46 -10.46 4.20 8.15
N GLY A 47 -10.90 3.25 7.34
CA GLY A 47 -12.31 3.06 6.97
C GLY A 47 -12.84 3.98 5.88
N SER A 48 -12.11 5.03 5.49
CA SER A 48 -12.47 5.87 4.34
C SER A 48 -12.06 5.21 3.02
N GLU A 49 -12.97 5.14 2.07
CA GLU A 49 -12.73 4.51 0.78
C GLU A 49 -11.74 5.31 -0.08
N VAL A 50 -10.80 4.60 -0.69
CA VAL A 50 -9.84 5.14 -1.67
C VAL A 50 -9.83 4.33 -2.97
N ASN A 51 -10.17 3.03 -2.91
CA ASN A 51 -10.38 2.14 -4.07
C ASN A 51 -9.28 2.22 -5.15
N ILE A 52 -8.01 2.13 -4.74
CA ILE A 52 -6.85 2.19 -5.63
C ILE A 52 -6.54 0.78 -6.13
N THR A 53 -6.49 0.59 -7.45
CA THR A 53 -6.03 -0.65 -8.09
C THR A 53 -4.50 -0.70 -8.15
N LEU A 54 -3.95 -1.89 -7.94
CA LEU A 54 -2.52 -2.18 -8.04
C LEU A 54 -2.30 -3.32 -9.04
N HIS A 55 -1.31 -3.14 -9.90
CA HIS A 55 -0.96 -4.04 -10.99
C HIS A 55 0.29 -4.85 -10.65
N PRO A 56 0.35 -6.14 -11.02
CA PRO A 56 1.51 -6.97 -10.75
C PRO A 56 2.74 -6.43 -11.48
N LEU A 57 3.87 -6.39 -10.78
CA LEU A 57 5.14 -5.92 -11.32
C LEU A 57 5.90 -6.99 -12.13
N GLY A 58 5.52 -8.26 -12.00
CA GLY A 58 6.12 -9.37 -12.74
C GLY A 58 7.54 -9.74 -12.30
N ILE A 59 7.89 -9.52 -11.02
CA ILE A 59 9.16 -9.98 -10.47
C ILE A 59 9.11 -11.48 -10.17
N SER A 60 10.18 -12.19 -10.50
CA SER A 60 10.32 -13.61 -10.20
C SER A 60 10.52 -13.84 -8.70
N GLY A 61 9.73 -14.75 -8.11
CA GLY A 61 9.89 -15.19 -6.72
C GLY A 61 9.13 -14.36 -5.68
N SER A 62 8.35 -13.36 -6.09
CA SER A 62 7.48 -12.56 -5.22
C SER A 62 6.23 -12.11 -5.96
N LEU A 63 5.15 -11.85 -5.22
CA LEU A 63 3.90 -11.30 -5.76
C LEU A 63 3.80 -9.84 -5.34
N ASP A 64 4.40 -8.96 -6.14
CA ASP A 64 4.44 -7.53 -5.87
C ASP A 64 3.52 -6.76 -6.80
N PHE A 65 2.82 -5.79 -6.22
CA PHE A 65 1.83 -4.98 -6.89
C PHE A 65 2.13 -3.51 -6.69
N MET A 66 1.94 -2.72 -7.74
CA MET A 66 2.13 -1.28 -7.70
C MET A 66 0.93 -0.56 -8.32
N SER A 67 0.46 0.50 -7.67
CA SER A 67 -0.53 1.39 -8.26
C SER A 67 0.08 2.21 -9.41
N ASP A 68 -0.69 2.42 -10.47
CA ASP A 68 -0.35 3.28 -11.61
C ASP A 68 -1.04 4.65 -11.56
N ILE A 69 -1.68 4.97 -10.43
CA ILE A 69 -2.36 6.25 -10.23
C ILE A 69 -1.40 7.43 -10.37
N LYS A 70 -1.90 8.55 -10.89
CA LYS A 70 -1.26 9.85 -10.70
C LYS A 70 -1.42 10.27 -9.23
N PRO A 71 -0.54 11.13 -8.68
CA PRO A 71 -0.75 11.68 -7.34
C PRO A 71 -2.15 12.27 -7.20
N THR A 72 -2.95 11.66 -6.32
CA THR A 72 -4.39 11.91 -6.19
C THR A 72 -4.73 12.23 -4.75
N SER A 73 -5.59 13.23 -4.56
CA SER A 73 -6.06 13.64 -3.23
C SER A 73 -7.23 12.78 -2.77
N PHE A 74 -7.21 12.39 -1.50
CA PHE A 74 -8.28 11.65 -0.83
C PHE A 74 -8.58 12.31 0.53
N SER A 75 -9.86 12.41 0.88
CA SER A 75 -10.29 12.76 2.24
C SER A 75 -10.46 11.47 3.04
N VAL A 76 -9.62 11.29 4.05
CA VAL A 76 -9.61 10.08 4.88
C VAL A 76 -9.77 10.42 6.36
N ASN A 77 -10.29 9.51 7.15
CA ASN A 77 -10.33 9.67 8.60
C ASN A 77 -8.90 9.83 9.15
N ALA A 78 -8.68 10.83 9.99
CA ALA A 78 -7.37 11.11 10.57
C ALA A 78 -6.85 9.94 11.42
N ASN A 79 -7.78 9.23 12.07
CA ASN A 79 -7.52 8.19 13.04
C ASN A 79 -8.36 6.94 12.71
N ASN A 80 -8.00 5.80 13.30
CA ASN A 80 -8.79 4.56 13.24
C ASN A 80 -9.95 4.51 14.26
N ASP A 81 -10.17 5.57 15.03
CA ASP A 81 -11.27 5.65 15.98
C ASP A 81 -12.58 6.07 15.27
N ASN A 82 -13.69 6.08 16.00
CA ASN A 82 -14.98 6.57 15.50
C ASN A 82 -15.02 8.11 15.36
N SER A 83 -13.87 8.81 15.34
CA SER A 83 -13.86 10.25 15.12
C SER A 83 -14.15 10.57 13.66
N VAL A 84 -14.86 11.67 13.44
CA VAL A 84 -15.30 12.12 12.11
C VAL A 84 -14.32 13.17 11.54
N ALA A 85 -13.11 13.25 12.07
CA ALA A 85 -12.12 14.22 11.59
C ALA A 85 -11.51 13.70 10.28
N LEU A 86 -11.85 14.36 9.17
CA LEU A 86 -11.27 14.08 7.87
C LEU A 86 -10.01 14.91 7.66
N VAL A 87 -8.99 14.29 7.10
CA VAL A 87 -7.76 14.94 6.63
C VAL A 87 -7.58 14.67 5.15
N GLU A 88 -7.06 15.67 4.44
CA GLU A 88 -6.69 15.53 3.05
C GLU A 88 -5.29 14.92 2.95
N VAL A 89 -5.17 13.81 2.23
CA VAL A 89 -3.89 13.16 1.93
C VAL A 89 -3.73 13.01 0.42
N ILE A 90 -2.52 13.25 -0.08
CA ILE A 90 -2.18 12.96 -1.47
C ILE A 90 -1.46 11.62 -1.50
N ILE A 91 -1.97 10.66 -2.26
CA ILE A 91 -1.31 9.37 -2.49
C ILE A 91 -0.64 9.42 -3.85
N TYR A 92 0.69 9.32 -3.87
CA TYR A 92 1.50 9.24 -5.09
C TYR A 92 1.56 7.81 -5.62
N ARG A 93 1.76 6.84 -4.74
CA ARG A 93 1.93 5.43 -5.11
C ARG A 93 1.66 4.52 -3.92
N VAL A 94 1.14 3.34 -4.21
CA VAL A 94 0.97 2.22 -3.27
C VAL A 94 1.74 1.03 -3.81
N ILE A 95 2.49 0.37 -2.94
CA ILE A 95 3.25 -0.85 -3.25
C ILE A 95 2.87 -1.90 -2.22
N LEU A 96 2.49 -3.08 -2.69
CA LEU A 96 2.06 -4.21 -1.87
C LEU A 96 2.88 -5.43 -2.27
N ASP A 97 3.57 -6.01 -1.30
CA ASP A 97 4.38 -7.21 -1.50
C ASP A 97 3.71 -8.38 -0.79
N LEU A 98 3.70 -9.51 -1.46
CA LEU A 98 3.40 -10.80 -0.88
C LEU A 98 4.51 -11.78 -1.28
N ASP A 99 4.69 -12.83 -0.47
CA ASP A 99 5.56 -13.93 -0.89
C ASP A 99 4.98 -14.69 -2.10
N GLU A 100 5.75 -15.64 -2.62
CA GLU A 100 5.36 -16.48 -3.77
C GLU A 100 4.06 -17.27 -3.57
N LYS A 101 3.60 -17.44 -2.32
CA LYS A 101 2.35 -18.14 -1.97
C LYS A 101 1.17 -17.18 -1.82
N GLY A 102 1.40 -15.87 -1.95
CA GLY A 102 0.40 -14.85 -1.68
C GLY A 102 0.13 -14.68 -0.17
N GLU A 103 1.13 -15.00 0.66
CA GLU A 103 1.10 -14.87 2.10
C GLU A 103 2.05 -13.74 2.56
N ASN A 104 2.10 -13.49 3.86
CA ASN A 104 3.00 -12.52 4.50
C ASN A 104 3.00 -11.11 3.87
N PRO A 105 1.82 -10.47 3.74
CA PRO A 105 1.71 -9.21 3.02
C PRO A 105 2.45 -8.07 3.75
N SER A 106 3.13 -7.21 2.99
CA SER A 106 3.74 -5.97 3.47
C SER A 106 3.45 -4.83 2.50
N VAL A 107 3.47 -3.58 2.96
CA VAL A 107 3.03 -2.43 2.15
C VAL A 107 3.89 -1.21 2.37
N ALA A 108 4.08 -0.43 1.31
CA ALA A 108 4.54 0.95 1.36
C ALA A 108 3.52 1.87 0.68
N ILE A 109 3.18 2.98 1.33
CA ILE A 109 2.42 4.08 0.73
C ILE A 109 3.32 5.30 0.64
N MET A 110 3.48 5.80 -0.58
CA MET A 110 4.16 7.05 -0.86
C MET A 110 3.12 8.17 -0.88
N PHE A 111 3.20 9.06 0.08
CA PHE A 111 2.35 10.23 0.19
C PHE A 111 3.02 11.47 -0.41
N GLY A 112 2.19 12.47 -0.72
CA GLY A 112 2.60 13.72 -1.33
C GLY A 112 2.53 13.69 -2.86
N LYS A 113 3.17 14.65 -3.52
CA LYS A 113 3.11 14.80 -4.98
C LYS A 113 4.18 13.99 -5.71
N ASN A 114 5.26 13.64 -5.02
CA ASN A 114 6.38 12.94 -5.62
C ASN A 114 7.01 11.88 -4.69
N GLY A 115 6.25 11.42 -3.70
CA GLY A 115 6.75 10.45 -2.73
C GLY A 115 7.75 11.05 -1.74
N GLU A 116 7.52 12.31 -1.35
CA GLU A 116 8.30 12.98 -0.31
C GLU A 116 8.20 12.30 1.07
N ASN A 117 7.08 11.62 1.33
CA ASN A 117 6.83 10.90 2.58
C ASN A 117 6.51 9.44 2.25
N ILE A 118 7.20 8.50 2.91
CA ILE A 118 6.99 7.07 2.71
C ILE A 118 6.69 6.44 4.06
N GLN A 119 5.51 5.83 4.17
CA GLN A 119 5.13 5.05 5.36
C GLN A 119 4.94 3.59 4.97
N THR A 120 5.37 2.69 5.84
CA THR A 120 5.41 1.26 5.58
C THR A 120 4.76 0.47 6.70
N SER A 121 4.33 -0.76 6.41
CA SER A 121 4.07 -1.76 7.45
C SER A 121 5.38 -2.21 8.10
N GLN A 122 5.28 -2.77 9.31
CA GLN A 122 6.44 -3.19 10.11
C GLN A 122 7.37 -4.18 9.38
N ASN A 123 6.81 -4.98 8.48
CA ASN A 123 7.49 -6.06 7.77
C ASN A 123 7.92 -5.69 6.34
N PHE A 124 7.80 -4.42 5.92
CA PHE A 124 8.27 -4.00 4.60
C PHE A 124 9.81 -4.05 4.57
N SER A 125 10.36 -4.97 3.77
CA SER A 125 11.77 -5.39 3.89
C SER A 125 12.74 -4.39 3.23
N GLU A 126 14.01 -4.41 3.64
CA GLU A 126 15.07 -3.64 2.95
C GLU A 126 15.22 -4.04 1.47
N ASN A 127 14.95 -5.31 1.14
CA ASN A 127 14.93 -5.79 -0.24
C ASN A 127 13.80 -5.12 -1.04
N SER A 128 12.60 -5.01 -0.44
CA SER A 128 11.46 -4.30 -1.03
C SER A 128 11.81 -2.83 -1.29
N VAL A 129 12.45 -2.17 -0.30
CA VAL A 129 12.93 -0.79 -0.44
C VAL A 129 13.89 -0.65 -1.62
N ALA A 130 14.93 -1.49 -1.69
CA ALA A 130 15.96 -1.40 -2.74
C ALA A 130 15.40 -1.62 -4.16
N LYS A 131 14.34 -2.41 -4.27
CA LYS A 131 13.76 -2.85 -5.52
C LYS A 131 12.69 -1.91 -6.05
N GLU A 132 11.89 -1.32 -5.16
CA GLU A 132 10.61 -0.71 -5.54
C GLU A 132 10.49 0.76 -5.17
N LEU A 133 11.32 1.23 -4.23
CA LEU A 133 11.32 2.62 -3.81
C LEU A 133 12.47 3.40 -4.47
N PRO A 134 12.26 4.70 -4.77
CA PRO A 134 13.35 5.57 -5.18
C PRO A 134 14.41 5.61 -4.07
N SER A 135 15.69 5.63 -4.46
CA SER A 135 16.81 5.65 -3.51
C SER A 135 16.59 6.69 -2.42
N VAL A 136 16.45 6.23 -1.18
CA VAL A 136 16.35 7.09 -0.01
C VAL A 136 17.75 7.62 0.25
N LYS A 137 18.00 8.88 -0.09
CA LYS A 137 19.23 9.60 0.28
C LYS A 137 19.05 10.31 1.60
#